data_AF-A0A5N6IMS9-F1
#
_entry.id   AF-A0A5N6IMS9-F1
#
_cell.length_a   1.000
_cell.length_b   1.000
_cell.length_c   1.000
_cell.angle_alpha   90.00
_cell.angle_beta   90.00
_cell.angle_gamma   90.00
#
_symmetry.space_group_name_H-M   'P 1'
#
loop_
_entity.id
_entity.type
_entity.pdbx_description
1 polymer ?
#
loop_
_entity_poly.entity_id
_entity_poly.type
_entity_poly.pdbx_seq_one_letter_code
_entity_poly.pdbx_strand_id
1 'polypeptide(L)'
;MTNLVQRLATYDSTEPQYIGALAENFMQMYHGNYMVYGGAETFLSTPLVQQFNVVFHTCYDSKGAGDRMIARCIYSHTTTKRKWEHGLHQLDLRGNASGFYESGRTLPLSLHHWKSWFHADMIALRKVAAICGEPCPLRRWQLPDDWYLINGLFVVKYSVPLQDSIFMEQTWDNNNGSIRG
;
A
#
# COMPACT_ATOMS: atom_id res chain seq x y z
N MET A 1 6.43 -0.87 13.65
CA MET A 1 7.37 -0.05 12.84
C MET A 1 8.66 -0.77 12.47
N THR A 2 9.13 -1.75 13.25
CA THR A 2 10.42 -2.44 13.00
C THR A 2 10.55 -3.00 11.58
N ASN A 3 9.50 -3.64 11.04
CA ASN A 3 9.52 -4.20 9.68
C ASN A 3 9.76 -3.14 8.60
N LEU A 4 9.14 -1.95 8.74
CA LEU A 4 9.33 -0.85 7.80
C LEU A 4 10.76 -0.31 7.84
N VAL A 5 11.30 -0.08 9.05
CA VAL A 5 12.68 0.40 9.23
C VAL A 5 13.68 -0.59 8.66
N GLN A 6 13.53 -1.89 8.98
CA GLN A 6 14.38 -2.95 8.43
C GLN A 6 14.29 -3.02 6.91
N ARG A 7 13.09 -2.85 6.34
CA ARG A 7 12.93 -2.85 4.89
C ARG A 7 13.61 -1.65 4.24
N LEU A 8 13.40 -0.44 4.78
CA LEU A 8 14.01 0.78 4.25
C LEU A 8 15.54 0.77 4.39
N ALA A 9 16.09 0.12 5.41
CA ALA A 9 17.53 -0.07 5.57
C ALA A 9 18.19 -0.90 4.44
N THR A 10 17.40 -1.61 3.62
CA THR A 10 17.93 -2.34 2.45
C THR A 10 18.18 -1.43 1.23
N TYR A 11 17.73 -0.18 1.27
CA TYR A 11 17.99 0.80 0.23
C TYR A 11 19.22 1.64 0.59
N ASP A 12 20.08 1.89 -0.40
CA ASP A 12 21.25 2.75 -0.21
C ASP A 12 20.82 4.22 -0.05
N SER A 13 20.81 4.69 1.20
CA SER A 13 20.45 6.07 1.53
C SER A 13 21.43 7.13 1.01
N THR A 14 22.62 6.73 0.57
CA THR A 14 23.64 7.63 0.00
C THR A 14 23.37 7.96 -1.47
N GLU A 15 22.50 7.21 -2.11
CA GLU A 15 22.04 7.41 -3.49
C GLU A 15 20.67 8.10 -3.53
N PRO A 16 20.29 8.78 -4.63
CA PRO A 16 18.94 9.30 -4.82
C PRO A 16 17.89 8.16 -4.83
N GLN A 17 17.01 8.13 -3.83
CA GLN A 17 15.96 7.14 -3.66
C GLN A 17 14.58 7.80 -3.77
N TYR A 18 13.73 7.25 -4.63
CA TYR A 18 12.30 7.55 -4.69
C TYR A 18 11.54 6.24 -4.53
N ILE A 19 11.03 5.96 -3.33
CA ILE A 19 10.46 4.66 -2.97
C ILE A 19 9.01 4.83 -2.53
N GLY A 20 8.17 3.88 -2.94
CA GLY A 20 6.81 3.71 -2.42
C GLY A 20 6.02 2.75 -3.31
N ALA A 21 4.69 2.80 -3.33
CA ALA A 21 3.90 1.91 -4.20
C ALA A 21 2.88 2.63 -5.10
N LEU A 22 2.33 1.87 -6.04
CA LEU A 22 1.17 2.23 -6.85
C LEU A 22 -0.11 2.11 -6.01
N ALA A 23 -1.18 2.74 -6.48
CA ALA A 23 -2.53 2.36 -6.08
C ALA A 23 -2.90 0.99 -6.68
N GLU A 24 -3.65 0.18 -5.93
CA GLU A 24 -4.20 -1.11 -6.39
C GLU A 24 -5.34 -0.93 -7.41
N ASN A 25 -5.88 0.29 -7.50
CA ASN A 25 -6.98 0.63 -8.38
C ASN A 25 -6.47 1.11 -9.75
N PHE A 26 -6.85 0.40 -10.81
CA PHE A 26 -6.45 0.73 -12.17
C PHE A 26 -6.88 2.11 -12.64
N MET A 27 -8.04 2.63 -12.23
CA MET A 27 -8.48 3.97 -12.62
C MET A 27 -7.67 5.06 -11.92
N GLN A 28 -7.34 4.85 -10.65
CA GLN A 28 -6.44 5.75 -9.93
C GLN A 28 -5.08 5.80 -10.64
N MET A 29 -4.54 4.65 -11.04
CA MET A 29 -3.33 4.58 -11.86
C MET A 29 -3.46 5.28 -13.22
N TYR A 30 -4.58 5.08 -13.91
CA TYR A 30 -4.85 5.69 -15.21
C TYR A 30 -4.86 7.22 -15.14
N HIS A 31 -5.51 7.81 -14.13
CA HIS A 31 -5.60 9.26 -13.96
C HIS A 31 -4.40 9.89 -13.25
N GLY A 32 -3.79 9.17 -12.30
CA GLY A 32 -2.70 9.63 -11.46
C GLY A 32 -1.30 9.43 -12.07
N ASN A 33 -1.20 8.67 -13.16
CA ASN A 33 0.03 8.12 -13.73
C ASN A 33 0.69 7.04 -12.84
N TYR A 34 1.75 6.44 -13.38
CA TYR A 34 2.63 5.51 -12.68
C TYR A 34 3.62 6.27 -11.77
N MET A 35 3.09 6.85 -10.69
CA MET A 35 3.85 7.52 -9.63
C MET A 35 3.75 6.75 -8.32
N VAL A 36 4.59 7.12 -7.35
CA VAL A 36 4.38 6.71 -5.97
C VAL A 36 3.19 7.50 -5.42
N TYR A 37 2.20 6.79 -4.87
CA TYR A 37 1.00 7.40 -4.31
C TYR A 37 1.26 7.77 -2.85
N GLY A 38 0.74 8.92 -2.42
CA GLY A 38 1.01 9.47 -1.09
C GLY A 38 0.63 8.53 0.06
N GLY A 39 -0.54 7.89 -0.01
CA GLY A 39 -0.97 6.94 1.03
C GLY A 39 -0.45 5.51 0.82
N ALA A 40 0.20 5.20 -0.31
CA ALA A 40 1.10 4.06 -0.42
C ALA A 40 2.53 4.39 0.08
N GLU A 41 2.64 5.44 0.91
CA GLU A 41 3.85 6.04 1.45
C GLU A 41 4.84 6.54 0.38
N THR A 42 5.47 7.69 0.63
CA THR A 42 6.55 8.21 -0.20
C THR A 42 7.80 8.40 0.63
N PHE A 43 8.86 7.66 0.31
CA PHE A 43 10.17 7.82 0.92
C PHE A 43 11.15 8.43 -0.08
N LEU A 44 11.83 9.48 0.36
CA LEU A 44 12.85 10.20 -0.40
C LEU A 44 14.15 10.18 0.40
N SER A 45 15.28 9.87 -0.24
CA SER A 45 16.59 10.03 0.40
C SER A 45 17.06 11.48 0.37
N THR A 46 17.96 11.84 1.29
CA THR A 46 18.55 13.18 1.37
C THR A 46 19.18 13.64 0.05
N PRO A 47 19.99 12.82 -0.67
CA PRO A 47 20.54 13.22 -1.97
C PRO A 47 19.47 13.60 -3.00
N LEU A 48 18.34 12.89 -3.03
CA LEU A 48 17.26 13.23 -3.95
C LEU A 48 16.60 14.57 -3.58
N VAL A 49 16.33 14.78 -2.29
CA VAL A 49 15.74 16.04 -1.80
C VAL A 49 16.65 17.22 -2.15
N GLN A 50 17.97 17.07 -2.00
CA GLN A 50 18.93 18.11 -2.37
C GLN A 50 18.90 18.45 -3.86
N GLN A 51 18.73 17.46 -4.75
CA GLN A 51 18.67 17.69 -6.20
C GLN A 51 17.50 18.58 -6.60
N PHE A 52 16.30 18.35 -6.05
CA PHE A 52 15.13 19.14 -6.45
C PHE A 52 14.87 20.35 -5.54
N ASN A 53 15.54 20.48 -4.40
CA ASN A 53 15.45 21.67 -3.55
C ASN A 53 15.82 22.97 -4.31
N VAL A 54 16.80 22.89 -5.20
CA VAL A 54 17.25 24.04 -6.02
C VAL A 54 16.21 24.49 -7.06
N VAL A 55 15.27 23.61 -7.42
CA VAL A 55 14.16 23.88 -8.36
C VAL A 55 12.79 23.84 -7.66
N PHE A 56 12.76 23.85 -6.32
CA PHE A 56 11.53 23.63 -5.56
C PHE A 56 10.45 24.65 -5.91
N HIS A 57 10.81 25.92 -6.10
CA HIS A 57 9.86 26.96 -6.50
C HIS A 57 9.13 26.60 -7.80
N THR A 58 9.84 26.17 -8.84
CA THR A 58 9.24 25.71 -10.11
C THR A 58 8.33 24.51 -9.91
N CYS A 59 8.73 23.57 -9.05
CA CYS A 59 7.90 22.41 -8.73
C CYS A 59 6.64 22.79 -7.96
N TYR A 60 6.74 23.77 -7.06
CA TYR A 60 5.63 24.27 -6.25
C TYR A 60 4.61 25.06 -7.07
N ASP A 61 5.04 25.74 -8.13
CA ASP A 61 4.14 26.47 -9.03
C ASP A 61 3.16 25.53 -9.77
N SER A 62 3.56 24.26 -9.96
CA SER A 62 2.72 23.20 -10.52
C SER A 62 1.86 22.47 -9.47
N LYS A 63 1.47 23.17 -8.39
CA LYS A 63 0.76 22.60 -7.23
C LYS A 63 -0.54 21.86 -7.60
N GLY A 64 -0.76 20.77 -6.88
CA GLY A 64 -1.92 19.88 -6.97
C GLY A 64 -1.92 18.95 -5.76
N ALA A 65 -2.26 17.67 -5.94
CA ALA A 65 -1.98 16.65 -4.93
C ALA A 65 -0.47 16.56 -4.66
N GLY A 66 -0.07 16.43 -3.38
CA GLY A 66 1.33 16.54 -2.97
C GLY A 66 2.24 15.47 -3.57
N ASP A 67 1.75 14.23 -3.64
CA ASP A 67 2.44 13.11 -4.30
C ASP A 67 2.66 13.37 -5.81
N ARG A 68 1.65 13.91 -6.49
CA ARG A 68 1.72 14.28 -7.90
C ARG A 68 2.71 15.42 -8.14
N MET A 69 2.76 16.40 -7.24
CA MET A 69 3.75 17.48 -7.30
C MET A 69 5.17 16.94 -7.17
N ILE A 70 5.41 16.10 -6.16
CA ILE A 70 6.72 15.45 -5.93
C ILE A 70 7.12 14.59 -7.14
N ALA A 71 6.22 13.74 -7.63
CA ALA A 71 6.48 12.87 -8.77
C ALA A 71 6.84 13.65 -10.03
N ARG A 72 6.09 14.71 -10.35
CA ARG A 72 6.37 15.60 -11.49
C ARG A 72 7.74 16.24 -11.35
N CYS A 73 8.04 16.79 -10.17
CA CYS A 73 9.32 17.43 -9.90
C CYS A 73 10.50 16.47 -10.13
N ILE A 74 10.41 15.25 -9.58
CA ILE A 74 11.42 14.21 -9.75
C ILE A 74 11.58 13.84 -11.24
N TYR A 75 10.47 13.61 -11.95
CA TYR A 75 10.52 13.19 -13.36
C TYR A 75 11.00 14.29 -14.31
N SER A 76 10.75 15.56 -13.99
CA SER A 76 11.13 16.69 -14.83
C SER A 76 12.55 17.17 -14.57
N HIS A 77 13.08 17.00 -13.35
CA HIS A 77 14.33 17.65 -12.93
C HIS A 77 15.41 16.71 -12.41
N THR A 78 15.16 15.40 -12.36
CA THR A 78 16.15 14.41 -11.91
C THR A 78 16.18 13.21 -12.84
N THR A 79 17.24 12.41 -12.75
CA THR A 79 17.32 11.11 -13.45
C THR A 79 16.83 9.94 -12.58
N THR A 80 16.46 10.22 -11.32
CA THR A 80 16.09 9.21 -10.33
C THR A 80 14.87 8.42 -10.76
N LYS A 81 14.97 7.10 -10.66
CA LYS A 81 13.88 6.18 -10.97
C LYS A 81 13.14 5.79 -9.70
N ARG A 82 11.83 5.69 -9.82
CA ARG A 82 10.98 5.15 -8.75
C ARG A 82 11.31 3.69 -8.49
N LYS A 83 11.23 3.28 -7.24
CA LYS A 83 11.34 1.89 -6.79
C LYS A 83 10.04 1.49 -6.12
N TRP A 84 9.45 0.40 -6.60
CA TRP A 84 8.22 -0.14 -6.02
C TRP A 84 8.53 -0.95 -4.77
N GLU A 85 7.92 -0.57 -3.66
CA GLU A 85 7.91 -1.35 -2.43
C GLU A 85 6.54 -2.00 -2.26
N HIS A 86 6.47 -3.30 -2.58
CA HIS A 86 5.21 -4.05 -2.68
C HIS A 86 4.51 -4.27 -1.33
N GLY A 87 5.15 -3.97 -0.21
CA GLY A 87 4.50 -4.02 1.11
C GLY A 87 3.70 -2.78 1.47
N LEU A 88 3.71 -1.72 0.66
CA LEU A 88 2.99 -0.48 0.95
C LEU A 88 1.71 -0.43 0.12
N HIS A 89 0.61 -0.03 0.75
CA HIS A 89 -0.71 -0.15 0.15
C HIS A 89 -1.57 1.11 0.36
N GLN A 90 -1.90 1.75 -0.76
CA GLN A 90 -2.84 2.86 -0.82
C GLN A 90 -4.26 2.38 -0.44
N LEU A 91 -4.60 1.17 -0.87
CA LEU A 91 -5.92 0.54 -0.70
C LEU A 91 -7.04 1.38 -1.28
N ASP A 92 -6.88 1.83 -2.52
CA ASP A 92 -7.92 2.54 -3.29
C ASP A 92 -9.09 1.60 -3.70
N LEU A 93 -9.53 0.75 -2.77
CA LEU A 93 -10.57 -0.27 -2.88
C LEU A 93 -11.84 0.29 -2.25
N ARG A 94 -13.01 0.02 -2.85
CA ARG A 94 -14.31 0.48 -2.33
C ARG A 94 -15.24 -0.69 -2.02
N GLY A 95 -16.07 -0.51 -1.00
CA GLY A 95 -17.02 -1.53 -0.59
C GLY A 95 -16.32 -2.59 0.25
N ASN A 96 -16.19 -3.81 -0.30
CA ASN A 96 -15.66 -4.96 0.43
C ASN A 96 -14.19 -5.24 0.08
N ALA A 97 -13.28 -4.99 1.02
CA ALA A 97 -11.85 -5.27 0.85
C ALA A 97 -11.40 -6.61 1.48
N SER A 98 -12.32 -7.50 1.88
CA SER A 98 -12.02 -8.77 2.57
C SER A 98 -10.99 -9.62 1.83
N GLY A 99 -11.12 -9.78 0.51
CA GLY A 99 -10.21 -10.58 -0.30
C GLY A 99 -8.74 -10.15 -0.21
N PHE A 100 -8.46 -8.84 0.00
CA PHE A 100 -7.10 -8.36 0.27
C PHE A 100 -6.54 -8.94 1.57
N TYR A 101 -7.30 -8.83 2.65
CA TYR A 101 -6.89 -9.28 3.98
C TYR A 101 -6.91 -10.80 4.15
N GLU A 102 -7.78 -11.49 3.42
CA GLU A 102 -7.92 -12.95 3.44
C GLU A 102 -6.89 -13.66 2.55
N SER A 103 -6.17 -12.94 1.68
CA SER A 103 -5.27 -13.51 0.68
C SER A 103 -4.11 -14.35 1.23
N GLY A 104 -3.80 -14.24 2.52
CA GLY A 104 -2.67 -14.94 3.16
C GLY A 104 -1.29 -14.44 2.69
N ARG A 105 -1.23 -13.29 2.02
CA ARG A 105 0.01 -12.64 1.58
C ARG A 105 0.86 -12.16 2.75
N THR A 106 2.10 -11.82 2.46
CA THR A 106 3.04 -11.22 3.44
C THR A 106 2.40 -10.01 4.10
N LEU A 107 2.61 -9.87 5.42
CA LEU A 107 2.09 -8.77 6.21
C LEU A 107 2.46 -7.41 5.57
N PRO A 108 1.46 -6.55 5.27
CA PRO A 108 1.68 -5.19 4.81
C PRO A 108 2.59 -4.37 5.73
N LEU A 109 3.44 -3.52 5.14
CA LEU A 109 4.24 -2.52 5.83
C LEU A 109 3.42 -1.28 6.19
N SER A 110 2.49 -0.89 5.31
CA SER A 110 1.55 0.21 5.53
C SER A 110 0.20 -0.07 4.87
N LEU A 111 -0.86 0.55 5.41
CA LEU A 111 -2.25 0.44 4.97
C LEU A 111 -2.93 1.79 5.16
N HIS A 112 -3.61 2.31 4.13
CA HIS A 112 -4.11 3.70 4.15
C HIS A 112 -5.65 3.83 4.25
N HIS A 113 -6.43 3.46 3.22
CA HIS A 113 -7.88 3.76 3.18
C HIS A 113 -8.81 2.88 4.03
N TRP A 114 -8.25 2.11 4.98
CA TRP A 114 -8.96 1.13 5.81
C TRP A 114 -10.04 1.68 6.75
N LYS A 115 -10.13 3.01 6.91
CA LYS A 115 -11.15 3.70 7.72
C LYS A 115 -12.07 4.62 6.90
N SER A 116 -11.91 4.67 5.58
CA SER A 116 -12.62 5.66 4.75
C SER A 116 -13.36 5.06 3.56
N TRP A 117 -12.68 4.27 2.73
CA TRP A 117 -13.27 3.75 1.49
C TRP A 117 -13.89 2.37 1.69
N PHE A 118 -13.39 1.67 2.69
CA PHE A 118 -13.96 0.51 3.33
C PHE A 118 -13.63 0.59 4.83
N HIS A 119 -14.14 -0.37 5.59
CA HIS A 119 -13.91 -0.44 7.03
C HIS A 119 -13.23 -1.77 7.40
N ALA A 120 -12.01 -1.67 7.92
CA ALA A 120 -11.32 -2.78 8.58
C ALA A 120 -10.84 -2.29 9.96
N ASP A 121 -11.08 -3.05 11.03
CA ASP A 121 -10.66 -2.66 12.37
C ASP A 121 -9.16 -2.93 12.59
N MET A 122 -8.33 -2.06 12.02
CA MET A 122 -6.88 -2.13 12.16
C MET A 122 -6.40 -1.90 13.60
N ILE A 123 -7.23 -1.27 14.44
CA ILE A 123 -6.93 -1.06 15.86
C ILE A 123 -7.10 -2.37 16.63
N ALA A 124 -8.18 -3.12 16.38
CA ALA A 124 -8.36 -4.47 16.91
C ALA A 124 -7.26 -5.41 16.39
N LEU A 125 -6.97 -5.37 15.09
CA LEU A 125 -5.92 -6.19 14.49
C LEU A 125 -4.53 -5.92 15.12
N ARG A 126 -4.22 -4.65 15.44
CA ARG A 126 -2.99 -4.28 16.13
C ARG A 126 -2.88 -4.91 17.53
N LYS A 127 -3.99 -5.14 18.24
CA LYS A 127 -3.97 -5.80 19.56
C LYS A 127 -3.48 -7.24 19.46
N VAL A 128 -3.74 -7.93 18.35
CA VAL A 128 -3.24 -9.30 18.14
C VAL A 128 -1.72 -9.33 18.05
N ALA A 129 -1.11 -8.35 17.37
CA ALA A 129 0.34 -8.23 17.33
C ALA A 129 0.98 -8.06 18.71
N ALA A 130 0.27 -7.44 19.67
CA ALA A 130 0.75 -7.28 21.04
C ALA A 130 0.81 -8.61 21.82
N ILE A 131 0.07 -9.65 21.37
CA ILE A 131 0.00 -10.95 22.04
C ILE A 131 1.04 -11.93 21.46
N CYS A 132 1.13 -12.02 20.13
CA CYS A 132 1.94 -13.03 19.45
C CYS A 132 3.07 -12.46 18.57
N GLY A 133 3.34 -11.15 18.68
CA GLY A 133 4.42 -10.46 17.98
C GLY A 133 3.99 -9.81 16.65
N GLU A 134 4.85 -8.92 16.15
CA GLU A 134 4.63 -8.13 14.93
C GLU A 134 4.26 -8.95 13.66
N PRO A 135 4.81 -10.15 13.38
CA PRO A 135 4.51 -10.87 12.13
C PRO A 135 3.24 -11.74 12.19
N CYS A 136 2.52 -11.71 13.31
CA CYS A 136 1.40 -12.59 13.62
C CYS A 136 0.03 -12.18 13.02
N PRO A 137 -0.33 -10.90 12.92
CA PRO A 137 -1.58 -10.48 12.29
C PRO A 137 -1.72 -10.96 10.83
N LEU A 138 -2.95 -11.17 10.37
CA LEU A 138 -3.28 -11.55 8.98
C LEU A 138 -2.67 -12.87 8.48
N ARG A 139 -2.02 -13.64 9.36
CA ARG A 139 -1.64 -15.02 9.05
C ARG A 139 -2.92 -15.83 8.82
N ARG A 140 -2.89 -16.64 7.77
CA ARG A 140 -3.99 -17.52 7.37
C ARG A 140 -3.69 -18.95 7.77
N TRP A 141 -4.59 -19.57 8.52
CA TRP A 141 -4.55 -21.00 8.82
C TRP A 141 -5.77 -21.69 8.26
N GLN A 142 -5.54 -22.83 7.61
CA GLN A 142 -6.61 -23.73 7.23
C GLN A 142 -7.03 -24.56 8.45
N LEU A 143 -8.33 -24.61 8.68
CA LEU A 143 -9.01 -25.40 9.69
C LEU A 143 -9.78 -26.54 8.98
N PRO A 144 -10.30 -27.54 9.73
CA PRO A 144 -11.16 -28.57 9.15
C PRO A 144 -12.38 -27.99 8.41
N ASP A 145 -12.96 -28.77 7.49
CA ASP A 145 -14.17 -28.42 6.72
C ASP A 145 -14.10 -27.10 5.93
N ASP A 146 -12.93 -26.82 5.32
CA ASP A 146 -12.67 -25.65 4.48
C ASP A 146 -12.89 -24.29 5.17
N TRP A 147 -12.71 -24.28 6.50
CA TRP A 147 -12.63 -23.07 7.29
C TRP A 147 -11.22 -22.49 7.28
N TYR A 148 -11.13 -21.17 7.37
CA TYR A 148 -9.87 -20.45 7.43
C TYR A 148 -9.94 -19.40 8.53
N LEU A 149 -8.90 -19.38 9.37
CA LEU A 149 -8.68 -18.32 10.34
C LEU A 149 -7.71 -17.31 9.75
N ILE A 150 -8.15 -16.06 9.65
CA ILE A 150 -7.30 -14.89 9.34
C ILE A 150 -7.05 -14.15 10.65
N ASN A 151 -5.82 -14.21 11.13
CA ASN A 151 -5.53 -13.78 12.49
C ASN A 151 -5.96 -12.34 12.77
N GLY A 152 -6.82 -12.17 13.77
CA GLY A 152 -7.28 -10.87 14.24
C GLY A 152 -8.29 -10.17 13.35
N LEU A 153 -8.83 -10.84 12.32
CA LEU A 153 -9.80 -10.22 11.42
C LEU A 153 -11.00 -11.11 11.09
N PHE A 154 -10.80 -12.33 10.57
CA PHE A 154 -11.89 -13.15 10.04
C PHE A 154 -11.77 -14.63 10.41
N VAL A 155 -12.93 -15.29 10.52
CA VAL A 155 -13.08 -16.74 10.41
C VAL A 155 -14.04 -16.97 9.27
N VAL A 156 -13.56 -17.55 8.17
CA VAL A 156 -14.29 -17.63 6.90
C VAL A 156 -14.36 -19.07 6.41
N LYS A 157 -15.48 -19.46 5.80
CA LYS A 157 -15.63 -20.73 5.11
C LYS A 157 -15.82 -20.47 3.62
N TYR A 158 -14.98 -21.08 2.78
CA TYR A 158 -15.16 -20.98 1.33
C TYR A 158 -16.09 -22.08 0.84
N SER A 159 -16.86 -21.79 -0.21
CA SER A 159 -17.74 -22.75 -0.88
C SER A 159 -16.98 -23.82 -1.66
N VAL A 160 -15.73 -23.51 -2.04
CA VAL A 160 -14.78 -24.41 -2.71
C VAL A 160 -13.43 -24.25 -2.00
N PRO A 161 -12.69 -25.35 -1.77
CA PRO A 161 -11.34 -25.26 -1.20
C PRO A 161 -10.43 -24.37 -2.06
N LEU A 162 -9.63 -23.52 -1.43
CA LEU A 162 -8.65 -22.69 -2.14
C LEU A 162 -7.55 -23.58 -2.73
N GLN A 163 -7.49 -23.66 -4.06
CA GLN A 163 -6.50 -24.49 -4.78
C GLN A 163 -5.08 -23.92 -4.75
N ASP A 164 -4.92 -22.61 -4.53
CA ASP A 164 -3.61 -21.93 -4.50
C ASP A 164 -3.54 -20.89 -3.37
N SER A 165 -2.42 -20.86 -2.64
CA SER A 165 -2.36 -20.22 -1.32
C SER A 165 -2.06 -18.71 -1.31
N ILE A 166 -1.88 -18.06 -2.47
CA ILE A 166 -1.53 -16.62 -2.55
C ILE A 166 -2.41 -15.78 -3.49
N PHE A 167 -3.40 -16.40 -4.15
CA PHE A 167 -4.36 -15.62 -4.94
C PHE A 167 -5.20 -14.73 -4.03
N MET A 168 -5.47 -13.53 -4.53
CA MET A 168 -6.29 -12.52 -3.87
C MET A 168 -7.58 -12.41 -4.66
N GLU A 169 -8.69 -12.78 -4.02
CA GLU A 169 -10.00 -12.61 -4.62
C GLU A 169 -10.35 -11.13 -4.71
N GLN A 170 -10.85 -10.70 -5.87
CA GLN A 170 -11.40 -9.37 -6.02
C GLN A 170 -12.82 -9.33 -5.43
N THR A 171 -12.91 -8.81 -4.21
CA THR A 171 -14.17 -8.69 -3.45
C THR A 171 -14.75 -7.28 -3.47
N TRP A 172 -13.96 -6.29 -3.92
CA TRP A 172 -14.34 -4.88 -3.95
C TRP A 172 -15.04 -4.51 -5.27
N ASP A 173 -15.69 -3.35 -5.25
CA ASP A 173 -16.47 -2.87 -6.38
C ASP A 173 -15.60 -2.67 -7.64
N ASN A 174 -16.09 -3.18 -8.78
CA ASN A 174 -15.50 -2.93 -10.10
C ASN A 174 -15.73 -1.50 -10.59
N ASN A 175 -16.66 -0.76 -9.98
CA ASN A 175 -17.02 0.59 -10.39
C ASN A 175 -16.02 1.61 -9.83
N ASN A 176 -14.87 1.63 -10.50
CA ASN A 176 -14.18 2.82 -11.03
C ASN A 176 -14.75 4.13 -10.52
N GLY A 177 -13.96 4.87 -9.74
CA GLY A 177 -14.33 6.13 -9.13
C GLY A 177 -14.92 7.14 -10.11
N SER A 178 -16.24 7.07 -10.29
CA SER A 178 -17.03 8.22 -10.69
C SER A 178 -16.90 9.21 -9.55
N ILE A 179 -15.89 10.07 -9.69
CA ILE A 179 -16.04 11.45 -9.29
C ILE A 179 -17.34 11.86 -9.99
N ARG A 180 -18.43 12.00 -9.23
CA ARG A 180 -19.56 12.78 -9.70
C ARG A 180 -19.01 14.18 -9.92
N GLY A 181 -18.62 14.47 -11.15
CA GLY A 181 -18.52 15.83 -11.67
C GLY A 181 -19.92 16.38 -11.90
#